data_AF-A0A956KI94-F1
#
_entry.id   AF-A0A956KI94-F1
#
_cell.length_a   1.000
_cell.length_b   1.000
_cell.length_c   1.000
_cell.angle_alpha   90.00
_cell.angle_beta   90.00
_cell.angle_gamma   90.00
#
_symmetry.space_group_name_H-M   'P 1'
#
loop_
_entity.id
_entity.type
_entity.pdbx_description
1 polymer ?
#
loop_
_entity_poly.entity_id
_entity_poly.type
_entity_poly.pdbx_seq_one_letter_code
_entity_poly.pdbx_strand_id
1 'polypeptide(L)' 'IDGCVTCPWHGWQYRPEDGASPPPFKEVVHTYPVRVVGGVVSVRPRPNPLATLPEEQAHG' A
#
# COMPACT_ATOMS: atom_id res chain seq x y z
N ILE A 1 -7.26 4.24 10.49
CA ILE A 1 -8.15 3.29 9.77
C ILE A 1 -7.67 1.90 10.07
N ASP A 2 -8.58 0.98 10.38
CA ASP A 2 -8.22 -0.42 10.66
C ASP A 2 -7.57 -1.06 9.43
N GLY A 3 -6.48 -1.80 9.63
CA GLY A 3 -5.74 -2.46 8.56
C GLY A 3 -4.70 -1.60 7.83
N CYS A 4 -4.65 -0.28 8.05
CA CYS A 4 -3.59 0.57 7.49
C CYS A 4 -2.29 0.49 8.32
N VAL A 5 -1.15 0.47 7.63
CA VAL A 5 0.16 0.77 8.25
C VAL A 5 0.27 2.28 8.43
N THR A 6 0.59 2.72 9.64
CA THR A 6 0.72 4.15 9.98
C THR A 6 2.20 4.51 10.19
N CYS A 7 2.66 5.53 9.46
CA CYS A 7 3.98 6.12 9.61
C CYS A 7 4.11 6.76 11.00
N PRO A 8 5.11 6.37 11.81
CA PRO A 8 5.21 6.81 13.20
C PRO A 8 5.66 8.27 13.34
N TRP A 9 6.19 8.89 12.29
CA TRP A 9 6.67 10.28 12.35
C TRP A 9 5.55 11.29 12.15
N HIS A 10 4.73 11.12 11.12
CA HIS A 10 3.77 12.16 10.68
C HIS A 10 2.35 11.63 10.45
N GLY A 11 2.08 10.37 10.82
CA GLY A 11 0.72 9.81 10.83
C GLY A 11 0.15 9.41 9.47
N TRP A 12 0.94 9.45 8.39
CA TRP A 12 0.51 8.97 7.07
C TRP A 12 0.12 7.49 7.12
N GLN A 13 -0.94 7.13 6.40
CA GLN A 13 -1.51 5.79 6.44
C GLN A 13 -1.48 5.19 5.04
N TYR A 14 -1.22 3.88 4.97
CA TYR A 14 -1.19 3.15 3.70
C TYR A 14 -1.83 1.77 3.87
N ARG A 15 -2.65 1.39 2.89
CA ARG A 15 -3.23 0.06 2.75
C ARG A 15 -2.15 -0.94 2.31
N PRO A 16 -1.88 -2.04 3.03
CA PRO A 16 -0.87 -3.03 2.64
C PRO A 16 -1.14 -3.70 1.28
N GLU A 17 -2.40 -3.80 0.88
CA GLU A 17 -2.86 -4.48 -0.33
C GLU A 17 -2.41 -3.79 -1.63
N ASP A 18 -2.44 -2.45 -1.66
CA ASP A 18 -2.17 -1.67 -2.87
C ASP A 18 -1.24 -0.47 -2.65
N GLY A 19 -0.83 -0.22 -1.40
CA GLY A 19 0.06 0.88 -1.04
C GLY A 19 -0.61 2.25 -1.14
N ALA A 20 -1.92 2.33 -1.35
CA ALA A 20 -2.63 3.60 -1.43
C ALA A 20 -2.87 4.16 -0.03
N SER A 21 -2.73 5.48 0.08
CA SER A 21 -3.25 6.21 1.21
C SER A 21 -4.79 6.20 1.18
N PRO A 22 -5.45 6.21 2.35
CA PRO A 22 -6.90 6.30 2.41
C PRO A 22 -7.37 7.69 1.93
N PRO A 23 -8.60 7.81 1.39
CA PRO A 23 -9.11 9.11 0.94
C PRO A 23 -9.18 10.10 2.12
N PRO A 24 -8.98 11.41 1.85
CA PRO A 24 -8.87 12.07 0.54
C PRO A 24 -7.42 12.11 -0.03
N PHE A 25 -6.49 11.40 0.60
CA PHE A 25 -5.07 11.44 0.23
C PHE A 25 -4.80 10.67 -1.07
N LYS A 26 -3.75 11.09 -1.80
CA LYS A 26 -3.43 10.57 -3.15
C LYS A 26 -2.04 9.95 -3.24
N GLU A 27 -1.35 9.87 -2.11
CA GLU A 27 -0.06 9.24 -1.99
C GLU A 27 -0.20 7.73 -2.20
N VAL A 28 0.67 7.17 -3.03
CA VAL A 28 0.79 5.73 -3.27
C VAL A 28 2.24 5.31 -3.06
N VAL A 29 2.45 4.17 -2.42
CA VAL A 29 3.77 3.55 -2.26
C VAL A 29 3.85 2.24 -3.05
N HIS A 30 5.05 1.81 -3.37
CA HIS A 30 5.24 0.52 -4.05
C HIS A 30 4.84 -0.64 -3.14
N THR A 31 4.12 -1.59 -3.71
CA THR A 31 3.95 -2.93 -3.15
C THR A 31 4.93 -3.91 -3.80
N TYR A 32 5.25 -4.98 -3.08
CA TYR A 32 6.18 -6.00 -3.53
C TYR A 32 5.49 -7.37 -3.50
N PRO A 33 5.56 -8.16 -4.58
CA PRO A 33 4.98 -9.50 -4.58
C PRO A 33 5.57 -10.38 -3.48
N VAL A 34 4.68 -10.99 -2.70
CA VAL A 34 5.03 -11.93 -1.63
C VAL A 34 4.54 -13.32 -1.98
N ARG A 35 5.32 -14.34 -1.62
CA ARG A 35 4.94 -15.75 -1.70
C ARG A 35 5.23 -16.43 -0.36
N VAL A 36 4.31 -17.28 0.09
CA VAL A 36 4.50 -18.15 1.26
C VAL A 36 4.54 -19.61 0.81
N VAL A 37 5.65 -20.31 1.08
CA VAL A 37 5.79 -21.75 0.80
C VAL A 37 6.43 -22.43 2.00
N GLY A 38 5.78 -23.45 2.56
CA GLY A 38 6.32 -24.19 3.71
C GLY A 38 6.60 -23.30 4.93
N GLY A 39 5.78 -22.28 5.16
CA GLY A 39 5.99 -21.30 6.25
C GLY A 39 7.08 -20.25 5.98
N VAL A 40 7.77 -20.32 4.84
CA VAL A 40 8.78 -19.33 4.44
C VAL A 40 8.14 -18.23 3.62
N VAL A 41 8.38 -16.98 4.01
CA VAL A 41 7.96 -15.78 3.28
C VAL A 41 9.09 -15.31 2.38
N SER A 42 8.83 -15.21 1.07
CA SER A 42 9.76 -14.65 0.08
C SER A 42 9.19 -13.38 -0.52
N VAL A 43 10.02 -12.34 -0.65
CA VAL A 43 9.65 -11.05 -1.24
C VAL A 43 10.41 -10.86 -2.54
N ARG A 44 9.71 -10.52 -3.62
CA ARG A 44 10.36 -10.17 -4.89
C ARG A 44 10.99 -8.77 -4.75
N PRO A 45 12.28 -8.58 -5.09
CA PRO A 45 12.95 -7.27 -4.93
C PRO A 45 12.50 -6.22 -5.96
N ARG A 46 11.92 -6.67 -7.09
CA ARG A 46 11.30 -5.76 -8.05
C ARG A 46 9.87 -5.42 -7.60
N PRO A 47 9.52 -4.13 -7.48
CA PRO A 47 8.20 -3.71 -7.06
C PRO A 47 7.16 -3.93 -8.16
N ASN A 48 5.88 -3.94 -7.77
CA ASN A 48 4.79 -3.73 -8.69
C ASN A 48 4.80 -2.27 -9.19
N PRO A 49 4.15 -1.98 -10.35
CA PRO A 49 3.79 -0.62 -10.70
C PRO A 49 3.00 0.04 -9.55
N LEU A 50 3.15 1.36 -9.41
CA LEU A 50 2.33 2.11 -8.44
C LEU A 50 0.85 1.92 -8.74
N ALA A 51 0.04 1.85 -7.68
CA ALA A 51 -1.40 1.75 -7.82
C ALA A 51 -1.94 2.95 -8.60
N THR A 52 -2.89 2.70 -9.50
CA THR A 52 -3.72 3.75 -10.08
C THR A 52 -4.88 3.99 -9.11
N LEU A 53 -5.00 5.20 -8.58
CA LEU A 53 -6.06 5.53 -7.66
C LEU A 53 -7.42 5.48 -8.39
N PRO A 54 -8.45 4.85 -7.80
CA PRO A 54 -9.81 4.92 -8.33
C PRO A 54 -10.29 6.38 -8.41
N GLU A 55 -11.09 6.69 -9.43
CA GLU A 55 -11.63 8.03 -9.68
C GLU A 55 -12.46 8.56 -8.49
N GLU A 56 -13.06 7.66 -7.71
CA GLU A 56 -13.80 7.97 -6.47
C GLU A 56 -12.91 8.57 -5.36
N GLN A 57 -11.59 8.40 -5.45
CA GLN A 57 -10.61 9.02 -4.54
C GLN A 57 -10.04 10.33 -5.14
N ALA A 58 -10.43 10.68 -6.37
CA ALA A 58 -9.94 11.86 -7.08
C ALA A 58 -10.72 13.14 -6.75
N HIS A 59 -12.02 13.00 -6.43
CA HIS A 59 -12.90 14.09 -6.01
C HIS A 59 -13.01 14.11 -4.48
N GLY A 60 -12.22 15.00 -3.85
CA GLY A 60 -12.44 15.47 -2.49
C GLY A 60 -13.26 16.75 -2.49
#